data_AF-A0A2D8BRC0-F1
#
_entry.id   AF-A0A2D8BRC0-F1
#
_cell.length_a   1.000
_cell.length_b   1.000
_cell.length_c   1.000
_cell.angle_alpha   90.00
_cell.angle_beta   90.00
_cell.angle_gamma   90.00
#
_symmetry.space_group_name_H-M   'P 1'
#
loop_
_entity.id
_entity.type
_entity.pdbx_description
1 polymer ?
#
loop_
_entity_poly.entity_id
_entity_poly.type
_entity_poly.pdbx_seq_one_letter_code
_entity_poly.pdbx_strand_id
1 'polypeptide(L)'
;MNPVAWFVPGVRANGATFFAGLIVWLLIDAARTAGLLYGGVDLPAMTGLISLVLIVLFLIFLHVNRLNDAGRSWTWVLLPVLLSIVAYFVVLMIFGMMIFFEQLGVYADANGLDGGTIMQDPALMAEFQAWFEANADQWAGSQGVATWSSFAAFWVVYVLFGFWFRGMPSREAA
;
A
#
# COMPACT_ATOMS: atom_id res chain seq x y z
N MET A 1 3.53 -28.92 2.12
CA MET A 1 3.57 -27.45 1.87
C MET A 1 5.03 -27.06 1.78
N ASN A 2 5.44 -26.28 0.77
CA ASN A 2 6.83 -25.85 0.61
C ASN A 2 6.95 -24.33 0.88
N PRO A 3 7.37 -23.91 2.09
CA PRO A 3 7.45 -22.49 2.45
C PRO A 3 8.53 -21.74 1.67
N VAL A 4 9.48 -22.43 1.03
CA VAL A 4 10.47 -21.82 0.13
C VAL A 4 9.78 -21.07 -1.01
N ALA A 5 8.59 -21.52 -1.42
CA ALA A 5 7.80 -20.89 -2.46
C ALA A 5 7.29 -19.47 -2.09
N TRP A 6 7.45 -19.03 -0.84
CA TRP A 6 7.10 -17.67 -0.40
C TRP A 6 8.22 -16.66 -0.67
N PHE A 7 9.44 -17.12 -0.89
CA PHE A 7 10.64 -16.27 -0.96
C PHE A 7 11.44 -16.45 -2.26
N VAL A 8 11.28 -17.57 -2.95
CA VAL A 8 12.10 -17.92 -4.12
C VAL A 8 11.20 -18.19 -5.33
N PRO A 9 11.44 -17.56 -6.50
CA PRO A 9 10.69 -17.85 -7.72
C PRO A 9 11.10 -19.20 -8.33
N GLY A 10 10.24 -19.78 -9.16
CA GLY A 10 10.51 -21.03 -9.88
C GLY A 10 10.17 -22.31 -9.13
N VAL A 11 9.50 -22.18 -7.97
CA VAL A 11 9.02 -23.32 -7.17
C VAL A 11 7.51 -23.47 -7.38
N ARG A 12 6.97 -24.68 -7.22
CA ARG A 12 5.51 -24.88 -7.25
C ARG A 12 4.87 -24.50 -5.92
N ALA A 13 3.79 -23.72 -5.98
CA ALA A 13 2.96 -23.38 -4.83
C ALA A 13 1.52 -23.87 -5.05
N ASN A 14 1.11 -24.92 -4.34
CA ASN A 14 -0.29 -25.34 -4.34
C ASN A 14 -1.18 -24.24 -3.71
N GLY A 15 -2.49 -24.28 -3.97
CA GLY A 15 -3.41 -23.21 -3.56
C GLY A 15 -3.38 -22.89 -2.05
N ALA A 16 -3.19 -23.89 -1.19
CA ALA A 16 -3.08 -23.70 0.26
C ALA A 16 -1.76 -23.00 0.66
N THR A 17 -0.63 -23.42 0.08
CA THR A 17 0.69 -22.82 0.33
C THR A 17 0.71 -21.38 -0.17
N PHE A 18 0.11 -21.12 -1.34
CA PHE A 18 -0.03 -19.79 -1.91
C PHE A 18 -0.82 -18.85 -0.97
N PHE A 19 -2.00 -19.27 -0.53
CA PHE A 19 -2.85 -18.43 0.31
C PHE A 19 -2.25 -18.20 1.71
N ALA A 20 -1.58 -19.20 2.28
CA ALA A 20 -0.83 -19.04 3.53
C ALA A 20 0.31 -18.01 3.37
N GLY A 21 1.03 -18.04 2.25
CA GLY A 21 2.07 -17.05 1.93
C GLY A 21 1.51 -15.63 1.81
N LEU A 22 0.32 -15.46 1.22
CA LEU A 22 -0.36 -14.16 1.16
C LEU A 22 -0.64 -13.60 2.56
N ILE A 23 -1.15 -14.44 3.47
CA ILE A 23 -1.43 -14.03 4.86
C ILE A 23 -0.13 -13.63 5.56
N VAL A 24 0.95 -14.40 5.39
CA VAL A 24 2.25 -14.07 5.99
C VAL A 24 2.76 -12.71 5.50
N TRP A 25 2.71 -12.44 4.19
CA TRP A 25 3.13 -11.15 3.65
C TRP A 25 2.21 -10.00 4.08
N LEU A 26 0.92 -10.24 4.26
CA LEU A 26 -0.02 -9.27 4.83
C LEU A 26 0.37 -8.88 6.24
N LEU A 27 0.70 -9.85 7.08
CA LEU A 27 1.13 -9.60 8.45
C LEU A 27 2.48 -8.86 8.51
N ILE A 28 3.42 -9.22 7.63
CA ILE A 28 4.70 -8.50 7.51
C ILE A 28 4.45 -7.04 7.09
N ASP A 29 3.59 -6.80 6.11
CA ASP A 29 3.27 -5.45 5.65
C ASP A 29 2.47 -4.64 6.69
N ALA A 30 1.60 -5.28 7.46
CA ALA A 30 0.91 -4.66 8.59
C ALA A 30 1.91 -4.27 9.68
N ALA A 31 2.88 -5.13 10.01
CA ALA A 31 3.94 -4.83 10.96
C ALA A 31 4.85 -3.68 10.45
N ARG A 32 5.12 -3.63 9.14
CA ARG A 32 5.82 -2.51 8.49
C ARG A 32 5.02 -1.22 8.67
N THR A 33 3.73 -1.24 8.32
CA THR A 33 2.82 -0.09 8.39
C THR A 33 2.66 0.42 9.82
N ALA A 34 2.67 -0.48 10.80
CA ALA A 34 2.62 -0.14 12.22
C ALA A 34 3.98 0.33 12.81
N GLY A 35 5.05 0.39 12.01
CA GLY A 35 6.39 0.78 12.47
C GLY A 35 7.11 -0.27 13.32
N LEU A 36 6.53 -1.47 13.49
CA LEU A 36 7.04 -2.52 14.37
C LEU A 36 8.33 -3.16 13.84
N LEU A 37 8.51 -3.22 12.51
CA LEU A 37 9.72 -3.77 11.90
C LEU A 37 10.98 -2.93 12.11
N TYR A 38 10.83 -1.72 12.63
CA TYR A 38 11.88 -0.72 12.72
C TYR A 38 12.13 -0.24 14.15
N GLY A 39 11.58 -0.95 15.15
CA GLY A 39 11.79 -0.63 16.56
C GLY A 39 11.20 0.71 17.00
N GLY A 40 10.18 1.22 16.31
CA GLY A 40 9.57 2.52 16.61
C GLY A 40 10.43 3.73 16.23
N VAL A 41 11.48 3.54 15.42
CA VAL A 41 12.30 4.64 14.90
C VAL A 41 11.61 5.25 13.68
N ASP A 42 11.43 6.57 13.69
CA ASP A 42 11.00 7.32 12.51
C ASP A 42 12.08 7.20 11.43
N LEU A 43 11.78 6.39 10.42
CA LEU A 43 12.66 6.18 9.29
C LEU A 43 12.38 7.20 8.19
N PRO A 44 13.41 7.56 7.40
CA PRO A 44 13.21 8.34 6.19
C PRO A 44 12.14 7.71 5.30
N ALA A 45 11.31 8.54 4.66
CA ALA A 45 10.24 8.09 3.76
C ALA A 45 10.73 7.08 2.69
N MET A 46 11.99 7.20 2.24
CA MET A 46 12.60 6.25 1.30
C MET A 46 12.66 4.82 1.84
N THR A 47 12.87 4.62 3.14
CA THR A 47 12.97 3.27 3.73
C THR A 47 11.62 2.55 3.71
N GLY A 48 10.52 3.28 3.92
CA GLY A 48 9.16 2.74 3.82
C GLY A 48 8.79 2.34 2.38
N LEU A 49 9.26 3.10 1.39
CA LEU A 49 9.06 2.77 -0.02
C LEU A 49 9.85 1.53 -0.43
N ILE A 50 11.12 1.42 -0.01
CA ILE A 50 11.97 0.27 -0.32
C ILE A 50 11.35 -1.03 0.22
N SER A 51 10.86 -1.02 1.47
CA SER A 51 10.25 -2.22 2.05
C SER A 51 8.92 -2.58 1.38
N LEU A 52 8.11 -1.60 0.97
CA LEU A 52 6.93 -1.87 0.15
C LEU A 52 7.30 -2.53 -1.19
N VAL A 53 8.34 -2.03 -1.88
CA VAL A 53 8.83 -2.62 -3.14
C VAL A 53 9.29 -4.07 -2.92
N LEU A 54 10.00 -4.35 -1.82
CA LEU A 54 10.41 -5.71 -1.48
C LEU A 54 9.21 -6.63 -1.24
N ILE A 55 8.19 -6.17 -0.52
CA ILE A 55 6.94 -6.94 -0.30
C ILE A 55 6.27 -7.25 -1.64
N VAL A 56 6.14 -6.25 -2.53
CA VAL A 56 5.59 -6.45 -3.87
C VAL A 56 6.39 -7.46 -4.67
N LEU A 57 7.73 -7.42 -4.59
CA LEU A 57 8.60 -8.40 -5.25
C LEU A 57 8.34 -9.84 -4.76
N PHE A 58 8.21 -10.04 -3.45
CA PHE A 58 7.91 -11.38 -2.92
C PHE A 58 6.48 -11.83 -3.24
N LEU A 59 5.52 -10.91 -3.28
CA LEU A 59 4.18 -11.20 -3.77
C LEU A 59 4.20 -11.63 -5.25
N ILE A 60 5.03 -10.99 -6.08
CA ILE A 60 5.26 -11.42 -7.46
C ILE A 60 5.79 -12.86 -7.50
N PHE A 61 6.82 -13.18 -6.71
CA PHE A 61 7.37 -14.55 -6.67
C PHE A 61 6.31 -15.58 -6.27
N LEU A 62 5.51 -15.27 -5.25
CA LEU A 62 4.43 -16.12 -4.78
C LEU A 62 3.38 -16.38 -5.86
N HIS A 63 2.97 -15.36 -6.61
CA HIS A 63 2.00 -15.52 -7.70
C HIS A 63 2.59 -16.25 -8.91
N VAL A 64 3.86 -16.00 -9.26
CA VAL A 64 4.57 -16.73 -10.32
C VAL A 64 4.63 -18.21 -9.98
N ASN A 65 4.99 -18.55 -8.74
CA ASN A 65 5.03 -19.93 -8.25
C ASN A 65 3.66 -20.62 -8.31
N ARG A 66 2.59 -19.87 -8.04
CA ARG A 66 1.22 -20.37 -8.14
C ARG A 66 0.78 -20.60 -9.59
N LEU A 67 1.12 -19.68 -10.49
CA LEU A 67 0.84 -19.80 -11.92
C LEU A 67 1.62 -20.94 -12.56
N ASN A 68 2.88 -21.14 -12.17
CA ASN A 68 3.70 -22.27 -12.60
C ASN A 68 3.06 -23.61 -12.22
N ASP A 69 2.53 -23.71 -10.99
CA ASP A 69 1.80 -24.90 -10.54
C ASP A 69 0.49 -25.13 -11.34
N ALA A 70 -0.18 -24.05 -11.74
CA ALA A 70 -1.38 -24.08 -12.58
C ALA A 70 -1.09 -24.20 -14.09
N GLY A 71 0.19 -24.22 -14.52
CA GLY A 71 0.57 -24.24 -15.93
C GLY A 71 0.15 -23.00 -16.73
N ARG A 72 0.08 -21.83 -16.08
CA ARG A 72 -0.34 -20.55 -16.69
C ARG A 72 0.85 -19.61 -16.93
N SER A 73 0.69 -18.67 -17.85
CA SER A 73 1.70 -17.63 -18.13
C SER A 73 1.95 -16.75 -16.90
N TRP A 74 3.22 -16.40 -16.64
CA TRP A 74 3.61 -15.51 -15.55
C TRP A 74 3.05 -14.08 -15.71
N THR A 75 2.69 -13.68 -16.94
CA THR A 75 2.14 -12.33 -17.23
C THR A 75 0.85 -12.02 -16.46
N TRP A 76 0.12 -13.05 -16.02
CA TRP A 76 -1.08 -12.89 -15.18
C TRP A 76 -0.78 -12.29 -13.80
N VAL A 77 0.47 -12.31 -13.32
CA VAL A 77 0.88 -11.63 -12.07
C VAL A 77 0.75 -10.11 -12.18
N LEU A 78 0.88 -9.55 -13.38
CA LEU A 78 0.85 -8.10 -13.57
C LEU A 78 -0.49 -7.50 -13.15
N LEU A 79 -1.60 -8.25 -13.31
CA LEU A 79 -2.93 -7.76 -13.01
C LEU A 79 -3.14 -7.44 -11.52
N PRO A 80 -2.94 -8.38 -10.56
CA PRO A 80 -3.05 -8.05 -9.14
C PRO A 80 -2.04 -6.98 -8.71
N VAL A 81 -0.81 -7.02 -9.21
CA VAL A 81 0.25 -6.05 -8.86
C VAL A 81 -0.11 -4.62 -9.29
N LEU A 82 -0.48 -4.43 -10.56
CA LEU A 82 -0.76 -3.10 -11.07
C LEU A 82 -2.03 -2.52 -10.44
N LEU A 83 -3.09 -3.33 -10.31
CA LEU A 83 -4.33 -2.88 -9.72
C LEU A 83 -4.19 -2.55 -8.23
N SER A 84 -3.40 -3.32 -7.47
CA SER A 84 -3.16 -3.02 -6.05
C SER A 84 -2.34 -1.75 -5.86
N ILE A 85 -1.33 -1.52 -6.71
CA ILE A 85 -0.53 -0.28 -6.70
C ILE A 85 -1.40 0.92 -7.04
N VAL A 86 -2.23 0.82 -8.09
CA VAL A 86 -3.17 1.89 -8.45
C VAL A 86 -4.15 2.16 -7.30
N ALA A 87 -4.75 1.13 -6.72
CA ALA A 87 -5.66 1.29 -5.58
C ALA A 87 -4.98 1.97 -4.38
N TYR A 88 -3.74 1.56 -4.06
CA TYR A 88 -2.95 2.18 -3.01
C TYR A 88 -2.77 3.68 -3.24
N PHE A 89 -2.30 4.08 -4.42
CA PHE A 89 -2.03 5.49 -4.72
C PHE A 89 -3.30 6.34 -4.84
N VAL A 90 -4.39 5.79 -5.39
CA VAL A 90 -5.68 6.49 -5.44
C VAL A 90 -6.19 6.79 -4.03
N VAL A 91 -6.17 5.80 -3.14
CA VAL A 91 -6.63 6.00 -1.76
C VAL A 91 -5.68 6.94 -1.00
N LEU A 92 -4.37 6.80 -1.16
CA LEU A 92 -3.40 7.71 -0.57
C LEU A 92 -3.64 9.16 -1.03
N MET A 93 -3.90 9.38 -2.32
CA MET A 93 -4.20 10.70 -2.87
C MET A 93 -5.51 11.27 -2.32
N ILE A 94 -6.57 10.47 -2.25
CA ILE A 94 -7.87 10.89 -1.70
C ILE A 94 -7.69 11.37 -0.25
N PHE A 95 -7.08 10.56 0.61
CA PHE A 95 -6.88 10.95 2.01
C PHE A 95 -5.88 12.10 2.16
N GLY A 96 -4.82 12.15 1.35
CA GLY A 96 -3.89 13.27 1.34
C GLY A 96 -4.57 14.60 1.00
N MET A 97 -5.45 14.60 0.00
CA MET A 97 -6.27 15.77 -0.35
C MET A 97 -7.24 16.14 0.76
N MET A 98 -7.90 15.16 1.40
CA MET A 98 -8.79 15.43 2.53
C MET A 98 -8.05 16.11 3.69
N ILE A 99 -6.88 15.60 4.07
CA ILE A 99 -6.04 16.21 5.11
C ILE A 99 -5.64 17.63 4.71
N PHE A 100 -5.17 17.82 3.47
CA PHE A 100 -4.80 19.13 2.97
C PHE A 100 -5.94 20.14 3.06
N PHE A 101 -7.14 19.79 2.62
CA PHE A 101 -8.31 20.68 2.66
C PHE A 101 -8.81 20.93 4.09
N GLU A 102 -8.75 19.91 4.95
CA GLU A 102 -9.07 20.05 6.37
C GLU A 102 -8.14 21.08 7.03
N GLN A 103 -6.83 20.96 6.81
CA GLN A 103 -5.86 21.89 7.39
C GLN A 103 -5.92 23.27 6.75
N LEU A 104 -6.27 23.37 5.46
CA LEU A 104 -6.55 24.65 4.82
C LEU A 104 -7.71 25.38 5.51
N GLY A 105 -8.78 24.66 5.87
CA GLY A 105 -9.90 25.22 6.62
C GLY A 105 -9.47 25.75 7.98
N VAL A 106 -8.68 24.98 8.73
CA VAL A 106 -8.15 25.39 10.04
C VAL A 106 -7.31 26.67 9.93
N TYR A 107 -6.41 26.73 8.96
CA TYR A 107 -5.58 27.91 8.73
C TYR A 107 -6.42 29.12 8.28
N ALA A 108 -7.40 28.90 7.39
CA ALA A 108 -8.28 29.95 6.91
C ALA A 108 -9.07 30.58 8.07
N ASP A 109 -9.69 29.75 8.92
CA ASP A 109 -10.43 30.18 10.10
C ASP A 109 -9.55 30.96 11.09
N ALA A 110 -8.31 30.49 11.33
CA ALA A 110 -7.37 31.14 12.24
C ALA A 110 -6.94 32.54 11.76
N ASN A 111 -6.95 32.78 10.44
CA ASN A 111 -6.54 34.05 9.84
C ASN A 111 -7.73 34.92 9.40
N GLY A 112 -8.98 34.47 9.64
CA GLY A 112 -10.18 35.17 9.18
C GLY A 112 -10.29 35.27 7.65
N LEU A 113 -9.72 34.29 6.95
CA LEU A 113 -9.72 34.18 5.49
C LEU A 113 -10.68 33.08 5.04
N ASP A 114 -11.09 33.13 3.77
CA ASP A 114 -11.81 32.04 3.11
C ASP A 114 -10.82 31.10 2.40
N GLY A 115 -11.01 29.79 2.52
CA GLY A 115 -10.12 28.79 1.92
C GLY A 115 -10.04 28.90 0.39
N GLY A 116 -11.13 29.31 -0.27
CA GLY A 116 -11.14 29.58 -1.71
C GLY A 116 -10.26 30.77 -2.10
N THR A 117 -10.18 31.78 -1.24
CA THR A 117 -9.31 32.95 -1.45
C THR A 117 -7.83 32.57 -1.36
N ILE A 118 -7.47 31.73 -0.38
CA ILE A 118 -6.09 31.24 -0.22
C ILE A 118 -5.65 30.41 -1.43
N MET A 119 -6.52 29.56 -1.98
CA MET A 119 -6.19 28.76 -3.16
C MET A 119 -6.00 29.57 -4.45
N GLN A 120 -6.58 30.77 -4.53
CA GLN A 120 -6.50 31.64 -5.71
C GLN A 120 -5.34 32.63 -5.64
N ASP A 121 -4.79 32.89 -4.45
CA ASP A 121 -3.64 33.77 -4.25
C ASP A 121 -2.35 32.96 -4.01
N PRO A 122 -1.38 32.99 -4.94
CA PRO A 122 -0.12 32.27 -4.79
C PRO A 122 0.69 32.65 -3.54
N ALA A 123 0.58 33.89 -3.04
CA ALA A 123 1.30 34.33 -1.85
C ALA A 123 0.69 33.69 -0.60
N LEU A 124 -0.64 33.75 -0.46
CA LEU A 124 -1.35 33.11 0.65
C LEU A 124 -1.20 31.58 0.63
N MET A 125 -1.18 30.97 -0.56
CA MET A 125 -0.93 29.55 -0.70
C MET A 125 0.48 29.16 -0.24
N ALA A 126 1.51 29.97 -0.53
CA ALA A 126 2.86 29.73 -0.04
C ALA A 126 2.96 29.89 1.48
N GLU A 127 2.27 30.88 2.06
CA GLU A 127 2.17 31.04 3.51
C GLU A 127 1.47 29.85 4.17
N PHE A 128 0.38 29.37 3.59
CA PHE A 128 -0.30 28.17 4.03
C PHE A 128 0.60 26.94 3.94
N GLN A 129 1.35 26.75 2.85
CA GLN A 129 2.28 25.62 2.72
C GLN A 129 3.39 25.67 3.77
N ALA A 130 3.96 26.84 4.03
CA ALA A 130 4.97 27.00 5.08
C ALA A 130 4.38 26.74 6.48
N TRP A 131 3.17 27.23 6.75
CA TRP A 131 2.45 26.93 7.99
C TRP A 131 2.13 25.43 8.09
N PHE A 132 1.72 24.80 6.99
CA PHE A 132 1.44 23.38 6.91
C PHE A 132 2.71 22.60 7.29
N GLU A 133 3.83 22.81 6.60
CA GLU A 133 5.07 22.12 6.94
C GLU A 133 5.54 22.36 8.39
N ALA A 134 5.38 23.58 8.91
CA ALA A 134 5.77 23.93 10.28
C ALA A 134 4.91 23.28 11.37
N ASN A 135 3.68 22.84 11.05
CA ASN A 135 2.74 22.25 12.01
C ASN A 135 2.48 20.77 11.74
N ALA A 136 3.33 20.10 10.96
CA ALA A 136 3.19 18.69 10.53
C ALA A 136 2.84 17.72 11.67
N ASP A 137 3.36 17.95 12.88
CA ASP A 137 3.11 17.13 14.06
C ASP A 137 1.63 17.15 14.51
N GLN A 138 0.91 18.25 14.27
CA GLN A 138 -0.49 18.42 14.71
C GLN A 138 -1.47 17.50 13.97
N TRP A 139 -1.13 17.03 12.77
CA TRP A 139 -1.93 16.09 11.99
C TRP A 139 -1.22 14.77 11.69
N ALA A 140 -0.17 14.44 12.44
CA ALA A 140 0.49 13.13 12.37
C ALA A 140 -0.52 11.97 12.53
N GLY A 141 -1.55 12.15 13.38
CA GLY A 141 -2.64 11.18 13.53
C GLY A 141 -3.45 10.95 12.25
N SER A 142 -3.73 12.01 11.48
CA SER A 142 -4.46 11.92 10.22
C SER A 142 -3.63 11.26 9.12
N GLN A 143 -2.31 11.44 9.13
CA GLN A 143 -1.41 10.70 8.24
C GLN A 143 -1.51 9.19 8.47
N GLY A 144 -1.62 8.74 9.72
CA GLY A 144 -1.82 7.33 10.06
C GLY A 144 -3.08 6.74 9.41
N VAL A 145 -4.18 7.48 9.38
CA VAL A 145 -5.42 7.04 8.71
C VAL A 145 -5.21 6.87 7.21
N ALA A 146 -4.51 7.79 6.55
CA ALA A 146 -4.18 7.70 5.13
C ALA A 146 -3.30 6.47 4.83
N THR A 147 -2.30 6.20 5.68
CA THR A 147 -1.42 5.03 5.53
C THR A 147 -2.18 3.72 5.69
N TRP A 148 -3.01 3.58 6.73
CA TRP A 148 -3.78 2.35 6.95
C TRP A 148 -4.87 2.13 5.88
N SER A 149 -5.48 3.21 5.40
CA SER A 149 -6.49 3.12 4.35
C SER A 149 -5.89 2.69 3.01
N SER A 150 -4.72 3.24 2.65
CA SER A 150 -4.00 2.83 1.43
C SER A 150 -3.46 1.40 1.54
N PHE A 151 -2.95 1.00 2.70
CA PHE A 151 -2.63 -0.40 3.03
C PHE A 151 -3.82 -1.34 2.82
N ALA A 152 -4.99 -0.99 3.36
CA ALA A 152 -6.19 -1.81 3.23
C ALA A 152 -6.63 -1.94 1.77
N ALA A 153 -6.60 -0.84 1.01
CA ALA A 153 -6.93 -0.83 -0.41
C ALA A 153 -6.03 -1.76 -1.23
N PHE A 154 -4.71 -1.71 -0.98
CA PHE A 154 -3.75 -2.61 -1.59
C PHE A 154 -4.06 -4.09 -1.31
N TRP A 155 -4.29 -4.44 -0.04
CA TRP A 155 -4.51 -5.82 0.37
C TRP A 155 -5.87 -6.39 -0.03
N VAL A 156 -6.91 -5.57 -0.07
CA VAL A 156 -8.23 -6.00 -0.58
C VAL A 156 -8.08 -6.52 -2.00
N VAL A 157 -7.36 -5.80 -2.87
CA VAL A 157 -7.09 -6.24 -4.24
C VAL A 157 -6.32 -7.57 -4.24
N TYR A 158 -5.22 -7.66 -3.49
CA TYR A 158 -4.42 -8.90 -3.43
C TYR A 158 -5.16 -10.10 -2.87
N VAL A 159 -6.03 -9.92 -1.87
CA VAL A 159 -6.83 -11.01 -1.29
C VAL A 159 -7.90 -11.49 -2.26
N LEU A 160 -8.59 -10.57 -2.96
CA LEU A 160 -9.58 -10.92 -3.98
C LEU A 160 -8.96 -11.73 -5.13
N PHE A 161 -7.83 -11.26 -5.66
CA PHE A 161 -7.06 -12.06 -6.63
C PHE A 161 -6.52 -13.33 -5.98
N GLY A 162 -6.11 -13.30 -4.72
CA GLY A 162 -5.66 -14.46 -3.98
C GLY A 162 -6.68 -15.61 -3.96
N PHE A 163 -7.96 -15.31 -3.78
CA PHE A 163 -9.02 -16.32 -3.90
C PHE A 163 -9.12 -16.91 -5.31
N TRP A 164 -9.03 -16.06 -6.33
CA TRP A 164 -9.06 -16.51 -7.72
C TRP A 164 -7.87 -17.42 -8.08
N PHE A 165 -6.65 -16.99 -7.76
CA PHE A 165 -5.43 -17.78 -7.98
C PHE A 165 -5.44 -19.08 -7.17
N ARG A 166 -5.93 -19.06 -5.94
CA ARG A 166 -6.09 -20.28 -5.11
C ARG A 166 -6.98 -21.30 -5.80
N GLY A 167 -8.09 -20.88 -6.42
CA GLY A 167 -9.07 -21.74 -7.06
C GLY A 167 -8.64 -22.38 -8.38
N MET A 168 -7.48 -22.03 -8.95
CA MET A 168 -7.04 -22.62 -10.21
C MET A 168 -6.74 -24.13 -10.06
N PRO A 169 -7.11 -25.00 -11.02
CA PRO A 169 -6.68 -26.38 -10.99
C PRO A 169 -5.17 -26.48 -11.17
N SER A 170 -4.52 -27.44 -10.50
CA SER A 170 -3.12 -27.75 -10.77
C SER A 170 -2.98 -28.40 -12.14
N ARG A 171 -1.80 -28.29 -12.75
CA ARG A 171 -1.50 -28.94 -14.04
C ARG A 171 -1.73 -30.46 -14.02
N GLU A 172 -1.61 -31.10 -12.87
CA GLU A 172 -1.77 -32.55 -12.71
C GLU A 172 -3.23 -32.98 -12.58
N ALA A 173 -4.15 -32.03 -12.35
CA ALA A 173 -5.58 -32.28 -12.20
C ALA A 173 -6.41 -31.85 -13.42
N ALA A 174 -5.77 -31.34 -14.48
CA ALA A 174 -6.38 -30.87 -15.74
C ALA A 174 -5.90 -31.72 -16.92
#